data_AF-K5D8H1-F1
#
_entry.id   AF-K5D8H1-F1
#
_cell.length_a   1.000
_cell.length_b   1.000
_cell.length_c   1.000
_cell.angle_alpha   90.00
_cell.angle_beta   90.00
_cell.angle_gamma   90.00
#
_symmetry.space_group_name_H-M   'P 1'
#
loop_
_entity.id
_entity.type
_entity.pdbx_description
1 polymer ?
#
loop_
_entity_poly.entity_id
_entity_poly.type
_entity_poly.pdbx_seq_one_letter_code
_entity_poly.pdbx_strand_id
1 'polypeptide(L)'
;MKRLALVLGIAACFSTPSFAISEFGKQWKADYITEETDADFVKATRKAGCNLCHVKGAPEKKEARNEYGRALHKLLDKKDFPKEYFKEHPEEAAAKISAAFKKVAEEKSKDGKTFGEKIKANELPATDAGL
;
A
#
# COMPACT_ATOMS: atom_id res chain seq x y z
N MET A 1 24.53 -56.80 4.47
CA MET A 1 23.06 -56.61 4.40
C MET A 1 22.63 -56.01 5.74
N LYS A 2 21.93 -54.89 5.91
CA LYS A 2 21.14 -54.00 5.06
C LYS A 2 21.30 -52.58 5.64
N ARG A 3 21.35 -51.60 4.74
CA ARG A 3 21.40 -50.16 5.02
C ARG A 3 20.07 -49.73 5.65
N LEU A 4 20.06 -49.07 6.81
CA LEU A 4 18.90 -48.31 7.28
C LEU A 4 19.18 -46.84 7.00
N ALA A 5 18.53 -46.30 5.97
CA ALA A 5 18.61 -44.91 5.57
C ALA A 5 17.68 -44.08 6.46
N LEU A 6 18.25 -43.13 7.21
CA LEU A 6 17.53 -42.10 7.94
C LEU A 6 17.15 -40.99 6.95
N VAL A 7 15.91 -41.01 6.45
CA VAL A 7 15.36 -39.89 5.65
C VAL A 7 14.77 -38.88 6.62
N LEU A 8 15.55 -37.87 6.98
CA LEU A 8 15.07 -36.68 7.69
C LEU A 8 14.27 -35.83 6.68
N GLY A 9 12.94 -35.89 6.77
CA GLY A 9 12.05 -35.08 5.94
C GLY A 9 12.18 -33.60 6.29
N ILE A 10 12.89 -32.85 5.44
CA ILE A 10 12.91 -31.39 5.46
C ILE A 10 11.52 -30.90 5.02
N ALA A 11 10.67 -30.53 5.99
CA ALA A 11 9.49 -29.74 5.73
C ALA A 11 9.95 -28.33 5.32
N ALA A 12 10.07 -28.10 4.02
CA ALA A 12 10.32 -26.77 3.47
C ALA A 12 9.11 -25.88 3.80
N CYS A 13 9.24 -25.01 4.80
CA CYS A 13 8.33 -23.90 5.01
C CYS A 13 8.43 -22.98 3.80
N PHE A 14 7.52 -23.15 2.83
CA PHE A 14 7.29 -22.18 1.77
C PHE A 14 6.66 -20.93 2.39
N SER A 15 7.49 -20.07 3.01
CA SER A 15 7.08 -18.70 3.26
C SER A 15 6.99 -18.02 1.90
N THR A 16 5.76 -17.86 1.38
CA THR A 16 5.58 -17.03 0.19
C THR A 16 6.03 -15.63 0.57
N PRO A 17 7.06 -15.06 -0.07
CA PRO A 17 7.46 -13.70 0.20
C PRO A 17 6.25 -12.79 -0.05
N SER A 18 5.76 -12.12 0.99
CA SER A 18 4.76 -11.06 0.84
C SER A 18 5.45 -9.88 0.14
N PHE A 19 5.45 -9.88 -1.18
CA PHE A 19 5.87 -8.72 -1.96
C PHE A 19 4.92 -7.56 -1.67
N ALA A 20 5.48 -6.36 -1.55
CA ALA A 20 4.65 -5.16 -1.55
C ALA A 20 4.06 -5.05 -2.96
N ILE A 21 2.74 -4.95 -3.06
CA ILE A 21 2.05 -4.76 -4.33
C ILE A 21 2.31 -3.31 -4.76
N SER A 22 3.34 -3.11 -5.59
CA SER A 22 3.72 -1.79 -6.09
C SER A 22 2.59 -1.13 -6.88
N GLU A 23 1.64 -1.90 -7.39
CA GLU A 23 0.45 -1.43 -8.11
C GLU A 23 -0.42 -0.48 -7.27
N PHE A 24 -0.55 -0.67 -5.94
CA PHE A 24 -1.29 0.30 -5.11
C PHE A 24 -0.62 1.69 -5.14
N GLY A 25 0.71 1.73 -5.05
CA GLY A 25 1.46 2.98 -5.09
C GLY A 25 1.47 3.62 -6.48
N LYS A 26 1.40 2.81 -7.55
CA LYS A 26 1.25 3.31 -8.92
C LYS A 26 -0.15 3.90 -9.13
N GLN A 27 -1.19 3.18 -8.73
CA GLN A 27 -2.57 3.66 -8.85
C GLN A 27 -2.78 4.94 -8.04
N TRP A 28 -2.21 5.02 -6.82
CA TRP A 28 -2.32 6.24 -6.01
C TRP A 28 -1.76 7.46 -6.75
N LYS A 29 -0.61 7.29 -7.43
CA LYS A 29 -0.03 8.36 -8.25
C LYS A 29 -0.88 8.65 -9.47
N ALA A 30 -1.44 7.64 -10.12
CA ALA A 30 -2.34 7.84 -11.26
C ALA A 30 -3.58 8.66 -10.87
N ASP A 31 -4.12 8.44 -9.67
CA ASP A 31 -5.33 9.13 -9.19
C ASP A 31 -5.06 10.57 -8.72
N TYR A 32 -3.88 10.84 -8.16
CA TYR A 32 -3.61 12.08 -7.44
C TYR A 32 -2.45 12.92 -7.97
N ILE A 33 -1.64 12.38 -8.90
CA ILE A 33 -0.53 13.11 -9.53
C ILE A 33 -0.83 13.29 -11.01
N THR A 34 -1.32 14.47 -11.35
CA THR A 34 -1.56 14.95 -12.72
C THR A 34 -0.45 15.90 -13.17
N GLU A 35 -0.48 16.33 -14.44
CA GLU A 35 0.46 17.31 -14.97
C GLU A 35 0.37 18.69 -14.27
N GLU A 36 -0.78 19.00 -13.69
CA GLU A 36 -1.04 20.26 -12.97
C GLU A 36 -0.69 20.18 -11.47
N THR A 37 -0.27 19.01 -11.00
CA THR A 37 0.06 18.82 -9.58
C THR A 37 1.32 19.57 -9.19
N ASP A 38 1.30 20.21 -8.03
CA ASP A 38 2.42 20.97 -7.51
C ASP A 38 3.73 20.17 -7.47
N ALA A 39 4.82 20.76 -7.95
CA ALA A 39 6.10 20.06 -8.12
C ALA A 39 6.70 19.59 -6.78
N ASP A 40 6.52 20.37 -5.72
CA ASP A 40 6.99 20.00 -4.39
C ASP A 40 6.15 18.86 -3.81
N PHE A 41 4.85 18.84 -4.08
CA PHE A 41 4.00 17.70 -3.73
C PHE A 41 4.35 16.44 -4.51
N VAL A 42 4.63 16.54 -5.82
CA VAL A 42 5.15 15.42 -6.62
C VAL A 42 6.44 14.88 -6.01
N LYS A 43 7.35 15.77 -5.58
CA LYS A 43 8.60 15.37 -4.92
C LYS A 43 8.35 14.72 -3.56
N ALA A 44 7.46 15.28 -2.76
CA ALA A 44 7.09 14.77 -1.44
C ALA A 44 6.47 13.37 -1.54
N THR A 45 5.55 13.15 -2.46
CA THR A 45 4.89 11.84 -2.67
C THR A 45 5.86 10.78 -3.21
N ARG A 46 6.79 11.17 -4.11
CA ARG A 46 7.89 10.30 -4.56
C ARG A 46 8.81 9.91 -3.41
N LYS A 47 9.17 10.85 -2.54
CA LYS A 47 10.00 10.60 -1.34
C LYS A 47 9.27 9.73 -0.31
N ALA A 48 7.97 9.92 -0.15
CA ALA A 48 7.13 9.15 0.75
C ALA A 48 7.08 7.67 0.31
N GLY A 49 6.79 7.39 -0.97
CA GLY A 49 6.78 6.03 -1.51
C GLY A 49 5.83 5.11 -0.73
N CYS A 50 6.32 3.98 -0.23
CA CYS A 50 5.53 3.08 0.62
C CYS A 50 5.01 3.76 1.90
N ASN A 51 5.69 4.81 2.38
CA ASN A 51 5.31 5.53 3.59
C ASN A 51 4.08 6.44 3.38
N LEU A 52 3.51 6.51 2.17
CA LEU A 52 2.17 7.06 1.96
C LEU A 52 1.12 6.29 2.77
N CYS A 53 1.30 4.97 2.93
CA CYS A 53 0.40 4.10 3.69
C CYS A 53 1.09 3.43 4.91
N HIS A 54 2.41 3.39 4.94
CA HIS A 54 3.20 2.73 5.99
C HIS A 54 3.93 3.72 6.89
N VAL A 55 4.31 3.25 8.08
CA VAL A 55 5.12 4.03 9.03
C VAL A 55 6.61 3.82 8.73
N LYS A 56 7.33 4.93 8.48
CA LYS A 56 8.77 4.88 8.24
C LYS A 56 9.51 4.43 9.50
N GLY A 57 10.48 3.54 9.33
CA GLY A 57 11.34 3.07 10.42
C GLY A 57 10.69 2.04 11.36
N ALA A 58 9.44 1.64 11.12
CA ALA A 58 8.81 0.58 11.88
C ALA A 58 9.54 -0.77 11.69
N PRO A 59 9.63 -1.63 12.73
CA PRO A 59 10.29 -2.94 12.63
C PRO A 59 9.63 -3.82 11.56
N GLU A 60 8.29 -3.81 11.50
CA GLU A 60 7.51 -4.49 10.46
C GLU A 60 7.04 -3.49 9.40
N LYS A 61 7.99 -3.02 8.58
CA LYS A 61 7.77 -1.95 7.56
C LYS A 61 6.57 -2.16 6.64
N LYS A 62 6.16 -3.42 6.40
CA LYS A 62 5.03 -3.78 5.51
C LYS A 62 3.70 -3.98 6.25
N GLU A 63 3.72 -4.04 7.57
CA GLU A 63 2.52 -4.30 8.39
C GLU A 63 2.10 -3.06 9.17
N ALA A 64 3.10 -2.31 9.65
CA ALA A 64 2.92 -1.02 10.29
C ALA A 64 2.35 -0.01 9.28
N ARG A 65 1.05 0.25 9.41
CA ARG A 65 0.31 1.20 8.60
C ARG A 65 0.14 2.51 9.35
N ASN A 66 0.33 3.62 8.64
CA ASN A 66 -0.03 4.95 9.11
C ASN A 66 -1.58 5.09 9.10
N GLU A 67 -2.12 6.20 9.55
CA GLU A 67 -3.58 6.39 9.63
C GLU A 67 -4.31 6.22 8.30
N TYR A 68 -3.71 6.70 7.21
CA TYR A 68 -4.26 6.55 5.86
C TYR A 68 -4.22 5.09 5.41
N GLY A 69 -3.10 4.40 5.63
CA GLY A 69 -2.97 2.98 5.33
C GLY A 69 -3.91 2.10 6.16
N ARG A 70 -4.16 2.46 7.43
CA ARG A 70 -5.14 1.76 8.28
C ARG A 70 -6.56 1.94 7.76
N ALA A 71 -6.92 3.14 7.33
CA ALA A 71 -8.21 3.39 6.70
C ALA A 71 -8.36 2.58 5.40
N LEU A 72 -7.34 2.58 4.54
CA LEU A 72 -7.33 1.76 3.32
C LEU A 72 -7.44 0.27 3.58
N HIS A 73 -6.78 -0.24 4.62
CA HIS A 73 -6.80 -1.66 4.91
C HIS A 73 -8.18 -2.19 5.33
N LYS A 74 -9.10 -1.31 5.74
CA LYS A 74 -10.51 -1.68 5.99
C LYS A 74 -11.27 -1.98 4.69
N LEU A 75 -10.80 -1.46 3.56
CA LEU A 75 -11.46 -1.57 2.26
C LEU A 75 -10.70 -2.45 1.26
N LEU A 76 -9.38 -2.54 1.41
CA LEU A 76 -8.50 -3.30 0.54
C LEU A 76 -7.64 -4.28 1.36
N ASP A 77 -7.71 -5.56 1.00
CA ASP A 77 -6.75 -6.56 1.44
C ASP A 77 -5.86 -6.96 0.25
N LYS A 78 -4.55 -7.02 0.47
CA LYS A 78 -3.57 -7.50 -0.53
C LYS A 78 -3.91 -8.90 -1.05
N LYS A 79 -4.61 -9.73 -0.26
CA LYS A 79 -5.02 -11.08 -0.64
C LYS A 79 -6.00 -11.10 -1.81
N ASP A 80 -6.79 -10.04 -1.98
CA ASP A 80 -7.77 -9.91 -3.07
C ASP A 80 -7.10 -9.46 -4.39
N PHE A 81 -5.82 -9.11 -4.34
CA PHE A 81 -5.06 -8.59 -5.47
C PHE A 81 -3.75 -9.39 -5.69
N PRO A 82 -3.83 -10.70 -5.96
CA PRO A 82 -2.66 -11.46 -6.38
C PRO A 82 -2.13 -10.93 -7.73
N LYS A 83 -0.89 -11.31 -8.06
CA LYS A 83 -0.24 -10.84 -9.30
C LYS A 83 -1.05 -11.21 -10.55
N GLU A 84 -1.65 -12.38 -10.54
CA GLU A 84 -2.50 -12.92 -11.61
C GLU A 84 -3.75 -12.06 -11.80
N TYR A 85 -4.36 -11.60 -10.70
CA TYR A 85 -5.54 -10.73 -10.76
C TYR A 85 -5.24 -9.39 -11.45
N PHE A 86 -4.08 -8.78 -11.18
CA PHE A 86 -3.66 -7.57 -11.92
C PHE A 86 -3.40 -7.82 -13.40
N LYS A 87 -2.98 -9.03 -13.77
CA LYS A 87 -2.69 -9.40 -15.16
C LYS A 87 -3.98 -9.68 -15.94
N GLU A 88 -4.92 -10.37 -15.32
CA GLU A 88 -6.18 -10.80 -15.95
C GLU A 88 -7.26 -9.71 -15.90
N HIS A 89 -7.27 -8.91 -14.83
CA HIS A 89 -8.28 -7.89 -14.56
C HIS A 89 -7.66 -6.51 -14.22
N PRO A 90 -6.78 -5.95 -15.07
CA PRO A 90 -6.07 -4.71 -14.76
C PRO A 90 -7.00 -3.52 -14.51
N GLU A 91 -8.05 -3.36 -15.33
CA GLU A 91 -9.01 -2.26 -15.20
C GLU A 91 -9.89 -2.41 -13.96
N GLU A 92 -10.35 -3.62 -13.66
CA GLU A 92 -11.15 -3.90 -12.46
C GLU A 92 -10.32 -3.69 -11.19
N ALA A 93 -9.05 -4.13 -11.21
CA ALA A 93 -8.12 -3.90 -10.11
C ALA A 93 -7.91 -2.39 -9.87
N ALA A 94 -7.62 -1.64 -10.93
CA ALA A 94 -7.48 -0.18 -10.87
C ALA A 94 -8.75 0.49 -10.32
N ALA A 95 -9.94 0.09 -10.81
CA ALA A 95 -11.21 0.64 -10.38
C ALA A 95 -11.50 0.37 -8.90
N LYS A 96 -11.29 -0.87 -8.42
CA LYS A 96 -11.47 -1.22 -6.99
C LYS A 96 -10.53 -0.42 -6.09
N ILE A 97 -9.27 -0.28 -6.48
CA ILE A 97 -8.27 0.47 -5.73
C ILE A 97 -8.65 1.96 -5.69
N SER A 98 -8.99 2.55 -6.84
CA SER A 98 -9.36 3.96 -6.95
C SER A 98 -10.64 4.28 -6.16
N ALA A 99 -11.62 3.37 -6.16
CA ALA A 99 -12.85 3.50 -5.37
C ALA A 99 -12.55 3.52 -3.86
N ALA A 100 -11.63 2.67 -3.40
CA ALA A 100 -11.20 2.68 -2.00
C ALA A 100 -10.42 3.96 -1.65
N PHE A 101 -9.56 4.46 -2.55
CA PHE A 101 -8.90 5.75 -2.34
C PHE A 101 -9.89 6.90 -2.21
N LYS A 102 -10.90 6.96 -3.07
CA LYS A 102 -11.96 7.98 -3.00
C LYS A 102 -12.75 7.89 -1.70
N LYS A 103 -13.13 6.68 -1.27
CA LYS A 103 -13.87 6.48 -0.01
C LYS A 103 -13.03 6.86 1.21
N VAL A 104 -11.75 6.50 1.22
CA VAL A 104 -10.84 6.90 2.31
C VAL A 104 -10.56 8.39 2.27
N ALA A 105 -10.56 9.04 1.10
CA ALA A 105 -10.38 10.49 1.01
C ALA A 105 -11.44 11.28 1.80
N GLU A 106 -12.59 10.68 2.11
CA GLU A 106 -13.64 11.27 2.94
C GLU A 106 -13.42 11.06 4.45
N GLU A 107 -12.53 10.16 4.86
CA GLU A 107 -12.19 9.93 6.27
C GLU A 107 -11.27 11.05 6.81
N LYS A 108 -11.44 11.37 8.11
CA LYS A 108 -10.62 12.37 8.81
C LYS A 108 -9.25 11.81 9.19
N SER A 109 -8.22 12.60 8.93
CA SER A 109 -6.90 12.48 9.54
C SER A 109 -6.94 12.94 11.00
N LYS A 110 -5.94 12.56 11.80
CA LYS A 110 -5.71 13.02 13.17
C LYS A 110 -5.66 14.54 13.33
N ASP A 111 -5.30 15.28 12.29
CA ASP A 111 -5.26 16.75 12.31
C ASP A 111 -6.64 17.41 12.05
N GLY A 112 -7.69 16.61 11.87
CA GLY A 112 -9.07 17.06 11.73
C GLY A 112 -9.51 17.34 10.30
N LYS A 113 -8.59 17.48 9.34
CA LYS A 113 -8.90 17.55 7.90
C LYS A 113 -9.20 16.16 7.36
N THR A 114 -10.02 16.05 6.32
CA THR A 114 -10.13 14.79 5.56
C THR A 114 -8.86 14.50 4.79
N PHE A 115 -8.58 13.23 4.52
CA PHE A 115 -7.43 12.84 3.70
C PHE A 115 -7.49 13.48 2.31
N GLY A 116 -8.68 13.61 1.73
CA GLY A 116 -8.91 14.26 0.45
C GLY A 116 -8.64 15.76 0.46
N GLU A 117 -9.03 16.47 1.53
CA GLU A 117 -8.69 17.89 1.70
C GLU A 117 -7.18 18.10 1.75
N LYS A 118 -6.45 17.23 2.46
CA LYS A 118 -4.99 17.28 2.53
C LYS A 118 -4.34 17.07 1.17
N ILE A 119 -4.74 16.02 0.45
CA ILE A 119 -4.20 15.73 -0.89
C ILE A 119 -4.49 16.90 -1.85
N LYS A 120 -5.69 17.46 -1.83
CA LYS A 120 -6.05 18.66 -2.62
C LYS A 120 -5.24 19.90 -2.23
N ALA A 121 -4.84 19.99 -0.97
CA ALA A 121 -3.96 21.04 -0.45
C ALA A 121 -2.47 20.73 -0.66
N ASN A 122 -2.11 19.74 -1.48
CA ASN A 122 -0.72 19.33 -1.72
C ASN A 122 0.02 18.86 -0.44
N GLU A 123 -0.72 18.30 0.51
CA GLU A 123 -0.23 17.73 1.77
C GLU A 123 -0.30 16.19 1.72
N LEU A 124 0.64 15.51 2.37
CA LEU A 124 0.59 14.05 2.51
C LEU A 124 -0.62 13.65 3.39
N PRO A 125 -1.33 12.54 3.06
CA PRO A 125 -2.58 12.23 3.75
C PRO A 125 -2.38 11.90 5.24
N ALA A 126 -1.34 11.16 5.58
CA ALA A 126 -1.08 10.73 6.96
C ALA A 126 -0.12 11.68 7.69
N THR A 127 -0.43 11.99 8.95
CA THR A 127 0.45 12.72 9.89
C THR A 127 1.41 11.81 10.64
N ASP A 128 1.10 10.51 10.76
CA ASP A 128 1.85 9.54 11.56
C ASP A 128 2.75 8.61 10.71
N ALA A 129 3.14 9.07 9.52
CA ALA A 129 4.03 8.33 8.62
C ALA A 129 5.52 8.40 9.04
N GLY A 130 5.90 9.33 9.92
CA GLY A 130 7.30 9.54 10.32
C GLY A 130 8.17 10.14 9.22
N LEU A 131 7.58 10.98 8.35
CA LEU A 131 8.21 11.59 7.18
C LEU A 131 8.66 13.03 7.41
#